data_AF-A0A368FNK6-F1
#
_entry.id   AF-A0A368FNK6-F1
#
_cell.length_a   1.000
_cell.length_b   1.000
_cell.length_c   1.000
_cell.angle_alpha   90.00
_cell.angle_beta   90.00
_cell.angle_gamma   90.00
#
_symmetry.space_group_name_H-M   'P 1'
#
loop_
_entity.id
_entity.type
_entity.pdbx_description
1 polymer ?
#
loop_
_entity_poly.entity_id
_entity_poly.type
_entity_poly.pdbx_seq_one_letter_code
_entity_poly.pdbx_strand_id
1 'polypeptide(L)' 'MLAQERLLACREELRSLLGEERLSGATLLVLANKQDLPSAARVADIAKVVPKDKNEVILDPAQS' A
#
# COMPACT_ATOMS: atom_id res chain seq x y z
N MET A 1 -18.94 -2.00 -5.52
CA MET A 1 -17.86 -1.84 -4.54
C MET A 1 -16.82 -0.94 -5.16
N LEU A 2 -16.60 0.24 -4.59
CA LEU A 2 -15.72 1.27 -5.18
C LEU A 2 -14.26 0.87 -4.94
N ALA A 3 -13.36 1.15 -5.90
CA ALA A 3 -11.92 0.83 -5.78
C ALA A 3 -11.28 1.40 -4.49
N GLN A 4 -11.82 2.51 -3.99
CA GLN A 4 -11.39 3.14 -2.74
C GLN A 4 -11.73 2.31 -1.50
N GLU A 5 -12.87 1.62 -1.47
CA GLU A 5 -13.25 0.71 -0.36
C GLU A 5 -12.27 -0.46 -0.26
N ARG A 6 -11.82 -0.98 -1.41
CA ARG A 6 -10.82 -2.06 -1.47
C ARG A 6 -9.47 -1.62 -0.93
N LEU A 7 -9.03 -0.41 -1.26
CA LEU A 7 -7.78 0.15 -0.74
C LEU A 7 -7.82 0.35 0.78
N LEU A 8 -8.97 0.76 1.33
CA LEU A 8 -9.17 0.87 2.78
C LEU A 8 -9.12 -0.50 3.46
N ALA A 9 -9.78 -1.51 2.89
CA ALA A 9 -9.70 -2.87 3.42
C ALA A 9 -8.26 -3.41 3.38
N CYS A 10 -7.54 -3.22 2.27
CA CYS A 10 -6.14 -3.62 2.15
C CYS A 10 -5.22 -2.93 3.16
N ARG A 11 -5.49 -1.66 3.49
CA ARG A 11 -4.75 -0.95 4.55
C ARG A 11 -4.90 -1.65 5.89
N GLU A 12 -6.12 -2.02 6.28
CA GLU A 12 -6.35 -2.66 7.58
C GLU A 12 -5.68 -4.04 7.66
N GLU A 13 -5.79 -4.84 6.61
CA GLU A 13 -5.09 -6.14 6.52
C GLU A 13 -3.57 -5.97 6.60
N LEU A 14 -3.02 -5.02 5.84
CA LEU A 14 -1.59 -4.73 5.84
C LEU A 14 -1.11 -4.24 7.22
N ARG A 15 -1.90 -3.39 7.90
CA ARG A 15 -1.59 -2.89 9.25
C ARG A 15 -1.63 -4.02 10.28
N SER A 16 -2.56 -4.96 10.15
CA SER A 16 -2.61 -6.17 10.99
C SER A 16 -1.35 -7.00 10.81
N LEU A 17 -0.92 -7.24 9.57
CA LEU A 17 0.27 -8.02 9.24
C LEU A 17 1.57 -7.35 9.74
N LEU A 18 1.72 -6.04 9.51
CA LEU A 18 2.88 -5.27 10.01
C LEU A 18 2.88 -5.08 11.54
N GLY A 19 1.76 -5.38 12.20
CA GLY A 19 1.65 -5.40 13.65
C GLY A 19 2.32 -6.60 14.31
N GLU A 20 2.67 -7.64 13.55
CA GLU A 20 3.38 -8.82 14.06
C GLU A 20 4.83 -8.46 14.46
N GLU A 21 5.29 -8.88 15.64
CA GLU A 21 6.63 -8.54 16.17
C GLU A 21 7.76 -8.85 15.19
N ARG A 22 7.66 -9.97 14.47
CA ARG A 22 8.64 -10.42 13.47
C ARG A 22 8.77 -9.49 12.25
N LEU A 23 7.78 -8.64 12.00
CA LEU A 23 7.77 -7.66 10.90
C LEU A 23 7.94 -6.22 11.41
N SER A 24 8.11 -6.04 12.72
CA SER A 24 8.39 -4.75 13.33
C SER A 24 9.69 -4.18 12.78
N GLY A 25 9.65 -2.96 12.25
CA GLY A 25 10.81 -2.26 11.69
C GLY A 25 11.25 -2.76 10.30
N ALA A 26 10.52 -3.70 9.68
CA ALA A 26 10.81 -4.10 8.31
C ALA A 26 10.54 -2.95 7.31
N THR A 27 11.33 -2.87 6.24
CA THR A 27 11.05 -1.95 5.13
C THR A 27 9.97 -2.54 4.23
N LEU A 28 8.96 -1.75 3.90
CA LEU A 28 7.85 -2.12 3.02
C LEU A 28 8.02 -1.45 1.65
N LEU A 29 8.26 -2.25 0.60
CA LEU A 29 8.18 -1.81 -0.79
C LEU A 29 6.75 -1.99 -1.31
N VAL A 30 6.10 -0.90 -1.70
CA VAL A 30 4.75 -0.92 -2.27
C VAL A 30 4.83 -0.64 -3.77
N LEU A 31 4.49 -1.66 -4.55
CA LEU A 31 4.40 -1.58 -6.02
C LEU A 31 2.98 -1.23 -6.44
N ALA A 32 2.83 -0.16 -7.22
CA ALA A 32 1.56 0.24 -7.80
C ALA A 32 1.21 -0.65 -9.00
N ASN A 33 1.00 -1.94 -8.79
CA ASN A 33 0.82 -2.92 -9.86
C ASN A 33 -0.41 -2.63 -10.75
N LYS A 34 -0.36 -3.13 -11.99
CA LYS A 34 -1.44 -3.08 -13.00
C LYS A 34 -1.75 -1.69 -13.57
N GLN A 35 -0.76 -0.79 -13.66
CA GLN A 35 -0.96 0.55 -14.26
C GLN A 35 -1.34 0.51 -15.74
N ASP A 36 -1.19 -0.64 -16.41
CA ASP A 36 -1.69 -0.88 -17.77
C ASP A 36 -3.23 -0.79 -17.85
N LEU A 37 -3.95 -0.92 -16.73
CA LEU A 37 -5.40 -0.87 -16.69
C LEU A 37 -5.92 0.55 -16.44
N PRO A 38 -6.98 1.00 -17.13
CA PRO A 38 -7.55 2.33 -16.93
C PRO A 38 -8.19 2.52 -15.53
N SER A 39 -8.49 1.44 -14.83
CA SER A 39 -9.01 1.45 -13.46
C SER A 39 -7.92 1.38 -12.38
N ALA A 40 -6.64 1.41 -12.76
CA ALA A 40 -5.53 1.34 -11.81
C ALA A 40 -5.55 2.53 -10.85
N ALA A 41 -5.25 2.26 -9.58
CA ALA A 41 -5.07 3.33 -8.61
C ALA A 41 -3.75 4.05 -8.88
N ARG A 42 -3.79 5.39 -8.84
CA ARG A 42 -2.58 6.20 -8.96
C ARG A 42 -1.70 6.00 -7.73
N VAL A 43 -0.39 6.07 -7.92
CA VAL A 43 0.60 6.01 -6.84
C VAL A 43 0.26 7.00 -5.72
N ALA A 44 -0.16 8.22 -6.07
CA ALA A 44 -0.56 9.26 -5.10
C ALA A 44 -1.75 8.87 -4.22
N ASP A 45 -2.69 8.07 -4.73
CA ASP A 45 -3.85 7.63 -3.96
C ASP A 45 -3.50 6.44 -3.06
N ILE A 46 -2.62 5.54 -3.53
CA ILE A 46 -2.03 4.48 -2.71
C ILE A 46 -1.22 5.09 -1.55
N ALA A 47 -0.41 6.12 -1.82
CA ALA A 47 0.42 6.80 -0.83
C ALA A 47 -0.35 7.42 0.35
N LYS A 48 -1.64 7.74 0.14
CA LYS A 48 -2.53 8.29 1.18
C LYS A 48 -3.07 7.22 2.12
N VAL A 49 -3.15 5.98 1.66
CA VAL A 49 -3.77 4.89 2.43
C VAL A 49 -2.76 3.93 3.05
N VAL A 50 -1.53 3.84 2.53
CA VAL A 50 -0.51 2.93 3.08
C VAL A 50 -0.13 3.34 4.52
N PRO A 51 -0.06 2.40 5.48
CA PRO A 51 0.31 2.68 6.87
C PRO A 51 1.78 3.12 6.99
N LYS A 52 2.07 4.16 7.78
CA LYS A 52 3.41 4.78 7.91
C LYS A 52 3.98 4.73 9.34
N ASP A 53 3.36 3.96 10.23
CA ASP A 53 3.51 4.15 11.68
C ASP A 53 4.78 3.49 12.25
N LYS A 54 5.15 2.30 11.76
CA LYS A 54 6.24 1.46 12.33
C LYS A 54 7.27 0.94 11.32
N ASN A 55 7.02 1.17 10.04
CA ASN A 55 7.80 0.60 8.94
C ASN A 55 8.18 1.73 8.00
N GLU A 56 9.42 1.68 7.50
CA GLU A 56 9.81 2.54 6.38
C GLU A 56 9.05 2.08 5.14
N VAL A 57 8.32 3.00 4.51
CA VAL A 57 7.54 2.72 3.32
C VAL A 57 8.21 3.36 2.12
N ILE A 58 8.60 2.51 1.17
CA ILE A 58 9.12 2.93 -0.13
C ILE A 58 8.01 2.68 -1.15
N LEU A 59 7.54 3.74 -1.78
CA LEU A 59 6.63 3.66 -2.92
C LEU A 59 7.49 3.72 -4.18
N ASP A 60 7.39 2.71 -5.04
CA ASP A 60 8.08 2.73 -6.33
C ASP A 60 7.26 3.55 -7.35
N PRO A 61 7.74 4.72 -7.79
CA PRO A 61 7.06 5.53 -8.79
C PRO A 61 7.23 4.99 -10.22
N ALA A 62 8.13 4.01 -10.45
CA ALA A 62 8.53 3.57 -11.79
C ALA A 62 7.58 2.56 -12.47
N GLN A 63 6.49 2.18 -11.81
CA GLN A 63 5.39 1.48 -12.49
C GLN A 63 4.52 2.56 -13.14
N SER A 64 4.82 2.96 -14.38
CA SER A 64 3.97 3.77 -15.26
C SER A 64 3.88 3.10 -16.62
#